data_AF-A0A1V4ZC59-F1
#
_entry.id   AF-A0A1V4ZC59-F1
#
_cell.length_a   1.000
_cell.length_b   1.000
_cell.length_c   1.000
_cell.angle_alpha   90.00
_cell.angle_beta   90.00
_cell.angle_gamma   90.00
#
_symmetry.space_group_name_H-M   'P 1'
#
loop_
_entity.id
_entity.type
_entity.pdbx_description
1 polymer ?
#
loop_
_entity_poly.entity_id
_entity_poly.type
_entity_poly.pdbx_seq_one_letter_code
_entity_poly.pdbx_strand_id
1 'polypeptide(L)'
;MSDFIKSLKTLILNNASDKIFSEKLTKIKYTNTPSKQIKYFFTTIDQYYPWDNPLIEKLKPQKTYTFNFDSIDIEHIYPQKPKVEISTLNSLCHDIGNLTILGPEDNRKRGFSNNPFSNKKSVFKKSSILENRKIAEYPEWNKKNLEKRRRELVKYALKVFSI
;
A
#
# COMPACT_ATOMS: atom_id res chain seq x y z
N MET A 1 -11.52 32.37 -12.02
CA MET A 1 -10.95 31.00 -12.07
C MET A 1 -11.13 30.52 -13.52
N SER A 2 -10.06 30.16 -14.25
CA SER A 2 -10.15 29.98 -15.71
C SER A 2 -11.06 28.82 -16.12
N ASP A 3 -11.71 28.95 -17.28
CA ASP A 3 -12.60 27.90 -17.84
C ASP A 3 -11.89 26.55 -17.99
N PHE A 4 -10.57 26.57 -18.19
CA PHE A 4 -9.74 25.37 -18.21
C PHE A 4 -9.76 24.61 -16.87
N ILE A 5 -9.61 25.29 -15.74
CA ILE A 5 -9.62 24.64 -14.41
C ILE A 5 -10.98 24.00 -14.15
N LYS A 6 -12.07 24.69 -14.54
CA LYS A 6 -13.43 24.17 -14.39
C LYS A 6 -13.65 22.92 -15.26
N SER A 7 -13.28 22.98 -16.53
CA SER A 7 -13.38 21.85 -17.47
C SER A 7 -12.53 20.66 -17.02
N LEU A 8 -11.31 20.89 -16.54
CA LEU A 8 -10.44 19.83 -16.02
C LEU A 8 -11.04 19.17 -14.77
N LYS A 9 -11.57 19.96 -13.83
CA LYS A 9 -12.26 19.43 -12.64
C LYS A 9 -13.48 18.57 -13.02
N THR A 10 -14.28 19.02 -13.97
CA THR A 10 -15.42 18.23 -14.47
C THR A 10 -14.97 16.91 -15.09
N LEU A 11 -13.91 16.93 -15.91
CA LEU A 11 -13.37 15.71 -16.52
C LEU A 11 -12.87 14.71 -15.46
N ILE A 12 -12.20 15.22 -14.42
CA ILE A 12 -11.72 14.43 -13.29
C ILE A 12 -12.88 13.81 -12.52
N LEU A 13 -13.89 14.59 -12.15
CA LEU A 13 -15.04 14.09 -11.40
C LEU A 13 -15.81 13.01 -12.18
N ASN A 14 -15.91 13.15 -13.51
CA ASN A 14 -16.62 12.18 -14.35
C ASN A 14 -15.84 10.86 -14.55
N ASN A 15 -14.50 10.91 -14.59
CA ASN A 15 -13.69 9.76 -14.97
C ASN A 15 -12.89 9.13 -13.82
N ALA A 16 -12.67 9.88 -12.74
CA ALA A 16 -11.79 9.54 -11.63
C ALA A 16 -12.29 10.11 -10.29
N SER A 17 -13.61 10.20 -10.09
CA SER A 17 -14.17 10.52 -8.78
C SER A 17 -13.67 9.57 -7.69
N ASP A 18 -13.71 10.01 -6.44
CA ASP A 18 -13.38 9.21 -5.26
C ASP A 18 -14.05 7.84 -5.25
N LYS A 19 -15.31 7.77 -5.68
CA LYS A 19 -16.05 6.50 -5.84
C LYS A 19 -15.38 5.59 -6.87
N ILE A 20 -15.13 6.09 -8.08
CA ILE A 20 -14.47 5.32 -9.15
C ILE A 20 -13.06 4.91 -8.71
N PHE A 21 -12.31 5.81 -8.08
CA PHE A 21 -10.96 5.58 -7.61
C PHE A 21 -10.90 4.47 -6.56
N SER A 22 -11.71 4.55 -5.50
CA SER A 22 -11.78 3.53 -4.44
C SER A 22 -12.24 2.16 -4.95
N GLU A 23 -13.24 2.12 -5.83
CA GLU A 23 -13.69 0.88 -6.47
C GLU A 23 -12.61 0.25 -7.35
N LYS A 24 -11.85 1.06 -8.10
CA LYS A 24 -10.73 0.56 -8.92
C LYS A 24 -9.56 0.11 -8.05
N LEU A 25 -9.21 0.86 -7.01
CA LEU A 25 -8.11 0.54 -6.10
C LEU A 25 -8.31 -0.81 -5.41
N THR A 26 -9.52 -1.12 -4.96
CA THR A 26 -9.83 -2.43 -4.34
C THR A 26 -9.81 -3.59 -5.33
N LYS A 27 -9.90 -3.32 -6.64
CA LYS A 27 -9.82 -4.32 -7.71
C LYS A 27 -8.39 -4.49 -8.26
N ILE A 28 -7.46 -3.62 -7.90
CA ILE A 28 -6.05 -3.79 -8.26
C ILE A 28 -5.53 -5.08 -7.62
N LYS A 29 -4.93 -5.92 -8.44
CA LYS A 29 -4.26 -7.15 -8.01
C LYS A 29 -2.83 -7.16 -8.51
N TYR A 30 -1.93 -7.70 -7.70
CA TYR A 30 -0.58 -8.01 -8.16
C TYR A 30 -0.62 -9.03 -9.30
N THR A 31 0.13 -8.75 -10.36
CA THR A 31 0.42 -9.67 -11.47
C THR A 31 1.92 -9.94 -11.51
N ASN A 32 2.36 -11.01 -12.18
CA ASN A 32 3.79 -11.36 -12.31
C ASN A 32 4.61 -10.36 -13.16
N THR A 33 3.99 -9.25 -13.57
CA THR A 33 4.64 -8.13 -14.24
C THR A 33 4.91 -7.01 -13.24
N PRO A 34 6.00 -6.24 -13.39
CA PRO A 34 6.31 -5.14 -12.49
C PRO A 34 5.15 -4.15 -12.45
N SER A 35 4.40 -4.13 -11.34
CA SER A 35 3.27 -3.23 -11.19
C SER A 35 3.77 -1.89 -10.69
N LYS A 36 4.32 -1.07 -11.61
CA LYS A 36 4.74 0.32 -11.35
C LYS A 36 3.66 1.11 -10.59
N GLN A 37 2.39 0.83 -10.87
CA GLN A 37 1.24 1.41 -10.18
C GLN A 37 1.18 1.04 -8.69
N ILE A 38 1.47 -0.22 -8.32
CA ILE A 38 1.47 -0.67 -6.92
C ILE A 38 2.68 -0.08 -6.17
N LYS A 39 3.86 -0.07 -6.80
CA LYS A 39 5.05 0.61 -6.23
C LYS A 39 4.77 2.10 -6.03
N TYR A 40 4.21 2.77 -7.03
CA TYR A 40 3.84 4.18 -6.95
C TYR A 40 2.81 4.45 -5.86
N PHE A 41 1.79 3.61 -5.76
CA PHE A 41 0.78 3.69 -4.70
C PHE A 41 1.43 3.65 -3.31
N PHE A 42 2.20 2.60 -2.98
CA PHE A 42 2.77 2.47 -1.65
C PHE A 42 3.86 3.49 -1.33
N THR A 43 4.71 3.85 -2.29
CA THR A 43 5.72 4.90 -2.10
C THR A 43 5.06 6.26 -1.83
N THR A 44 3.97 6.57 -2.55
CA THR A 44 3.21 7.81 -2.32
C THR A 44 2.52 7.78 -0.95
N ILE A 45 1.85 6.69 -0.59
CA ILE A 45 1.22 6.57 0.74
C ILE A 45 2.26 6.76 1.86
N ASP A 46 3.43 6.13 1.74
CA ASP A 46 4.51 6.26 2.73
C ASP A 46 5.02 7.71 2.86
N GLN A 47 5.18 8.44 1.76
CA GLN A 47 5.61 9.85 1.78
C GLN A 47 4.62 10.78 2.52
N TYR A 48 3.33 10.48 2.47
CA TYR A 48 2.29 11.27 3.13
C TYR A 48 1.98 10.76 4.55
N TYR A 49 2.51 9.61 4.91
CA TYR A 49 2.20 8.90 6.13
C TYR A 49 2.48 9.63 7.46
N PRO A 50 3.61 10.34 7.61
CA PRO A 50 3.91 11.07 8.84
C PRO A 50 2.86 12.14 9.19
N TRP A 51 2.00 12.52 8.24
CA TRP A 51 1.12 13.68 8.32
C TRP A 51 -0.36 13.33 8.45
N ASP A 52 -0.74 12.06 8.62
CA ASP A 52 -2.12 11.67 8.96
C ASP A 52 -2.46 12.07 10.41
N ASN A 53 -2.41 13.38 10.67
CA ASN A 53 -2.88 14.02 11.87
C ASN A 53 -4.25 14.64 11.54
N PRO A 54 -5.32 14.32 12.30
CA PRO A 54 -6.67 14.83 12.04
C PRO A 54 -6.77 16.36 12.12
N LEU A 55 -5.76 17.05 12.67
CA LEU A 55 -5.68 18.51 12.76
C LEU A 55 -5.05 19.16 11.51
N ILE A 56 -4.52 18.39 10.57
CA ILE A 56 -3.89 18.91 9.36
C ILE A 56 -4.91 18.98 8.23
N GLU A 57 -5.30 20.20 7.87
CA GLU A 57 -6.28 20.49 6.80
C GLU A 57 -5.80 20.03 5.41
N LYS A 58 -4.48 20.06 5.16
CA LYS A 58 -3.88 19.64 3.89
C LYS A 58 -2.61 18.84 4.12
N LEU A 59 -2.64 17.55 3.76
CA LEU A 59 -1.47 16.69 3.83
C LEU A 59 -0.36 17.21 2.91
N LYS A 60 0.88 17.16 3.37
CA LYS A 60 2.07 17.48 2.57
C LYS A 60 2.99 16.27 2.53
N PRO A 61 3.59 15.94 1.38
CA PRO A 61 4.53 14.82 1.32
C PRO A 61 5.82 15.19 2.06
N GLN A 62 6.42 14.21 2.72
CA GLN A 62 7.80 14.30 3.13
C GLN A 62 8.71 14.29 1.90
N LYS A 63 9.53 15.33 1.75
CA LYS A 63 10.46 15.50 0.61
C LYS A 63 11.92 15.24 0.97
N THR A 64 12.19 14.74 2.17
CA THR A 64 13.56 14.52 2.66
C THR A 64 14.18 13.24 2.11
N TYR A 65 13.41 12.38 1.43
CA TYR A 65 13.90 11.16 0.79
C TYR A 65 13.12 10.85 -0.48
N THR A 66 13.75 10.11 -1.38
CA THR A 66 13.18 9.66 -2.65
C THR A 66 13.29 8.15 -2.75
N PHE A 67 12.33 7.53 -3.43
CA PHE A 67 12.31 6.11 -3.69
C PHE A 67 12.92 5.78 -5.04
N ASN A 68 13.93 4.91 -5.07
CA ASN A 68 14.39 4.28 -6.31
C ASN A 68 13.52 3.04 -6.60
N PHE A 69 12.71 3.09 -7.66
CA PHE A 69 11.75 2.03 -7.98
C PHE A 69 12.42 0.71 -8.38
N ASP A 70 13.66 0.77 -8.87
CA ASP A 70 14.43 -0.41 -9.26
C ASP A 70 14.99 -1.15 -8.05
N SER A 71 15.09 -0.47 -6.90
CA SER A 71 15.60 -1.03 -5.66
C SER A 71 14.50 -1.38 -4.65
N ILE A 72 13.23 -1.28 -5.05
CA ILE A 72 12.06 -1.56 -4.22
C ILE A 72 11.38 -2.82 -4.72
N ASP A 73 11.11 -3.74 -3.83
CA ASP A 73 10.35 -4.94 -4.16
C ASP A 73 8.94 -4.87 -3.59
N ILE A 74 8.00 -5.49 -4.31
CA ILE A 74 6.66 -5.72 -3.78
C ILE A 74 6.71 -6.99 -2.96
N GLU A 75 6.20 -6.92 -1.73
CA GLU A 75 6.16 -8.04 -0.80
C GLU A 75 4.72 -8.39 -0.45
N HIS A 76 4.42 -9.68 -0.44
CA HIS A 76 3.14 -10.19 0.03
C HIS A 76 3.22 -10.49 1.53
N ILE A 77 2.33 -9.92 2.33
CA ILE A 77 2.31 -10.14 3.79
C ILE A 77 1.97 -11.60 4.09
N TYR A 78 0.85 -12.10 3.53
CA TYR A 78 0.61 -13.53 3.34
C TYR A 78 1.36 -14.00 2.08
N PRO A 79 2.30 -14.95 2.18
CA PRO A 79 3.15 -15.34 1.06
C PRO A 79 2.37 -15.98 -0.10
N GLN A 80 2.89 -15.84 -1.33
CA GLN A 80 2.34 -16.52 -2.51
C GLN A 80 2.47 -18.04 -2.47
N LYS A 81 3.53 -18.53 -1.82
CA LYS A 81 3.79 -19.96 -1.61
C LYS A 81 3.90 -20.23 -0.11
N PRO A 82 2.78 -20.19 0.62
CA PRO A 82 2.76 -20.44 2.06
C PRO A 82 3.17 -21.88 2.37
N LYS A 83 3.90 -22.09 3.46
CA LYS A 83 4.14 -23.44 4.00
C LYS A 83 2.89 -24.04 4.64
N VAL A 84 2.04 -23.18 5.22
CA VAL A 84 0.77 -23.54 5.84
C VAL A 84 -0.30 -22.66 5.19
N GLU A 85 -1.21 -23.28 4.46
CA GLU A 85 -2.26 -22.57 3.75
C GLU A 85 -3.34 -22.05 4.69
N ILE A 86 -3.80 -20.83 4.42
CA ILE A 86 -4.97 -20.23 5.03
C ILE A 86 -5.96 -20.00 3.89
N SER A 87 -6.93 -20.91 3.75
CA SER A 87 -7.88 -20.94 2.62
C SER A 87 -8.56 -19.59 2.35
N THR A 88 -8.92 -18.87 3.42
CA THR A 88 -9.57 -17.55 3.34
C THR A 88 -8.66 -16.44 2.80
N LEU A 89 -7.34 -16.63 2.83
CA LEU A 89 -6.34 -15.69 2.30
C LEU A 89 -5.87 -16.05 0.89
N ASN A 90 -5.99 -17.31 0.46
CA ASN A 90 -5.55 -17.74 -0.88
C ASN A 90 -6.20 -16.90 -1.98
N SER A 91 -7.52 -16.66 -1.90
CA SER A 91 -8.25 -15.82 -2.87
C SER A 91 -7.93 -14.33 -2.79
N LEU A 92 -7.30 -13.89 -1.69
CA LEU A 92 -6.92 -12.51 -1.40
C LEU A 92 -5.40 -12.30 -1.45
N CYS A 93 -4.63 -13.30 -1.88
CA CYS A 93 -3.17 -13.25 -1.87
C CYS A 93 -2.64 -12.03 -2.66
N HIS A 94 -3.25 -11.73 -3.80
CA HIS A 94 -2.85 -10.61 -4.66
C HIS A 94 -3.58 -9.29 -4.35
N ASP A 95 -4.44 -9.25 -3.33
CA ASP A 95 -5.21 -8.06 -2.94
C ASP A 95 -4.28 -6.97 -2.40
N ILE A 96 -4.56 -5.70 -2.71
CA ILE A 96 -3.76 -4.56 -2.27
C ILE A 96 -3.55 -4.51 -0.75
N GLY A 97 -4.52 -4.96 0.04
CA GLY A 97 -4.40 -5.06 1.50
C GLY A 97 -3.31 -6.03 1.95
N ASN A 98 -3.01 -7.06 1.15
CA ASN A 98 -1.96 -8.05 1.38
C ASN A 98 -0.59 -7.65 0.82
N LEU A 99 -0.49 -6.51 0.15
CA LEU A 99 0.76 -6.06 -0.46
C LEU A 99 1.40 -4.96 0.37
N THR A 100 2.72 -4.90 0.28
CA THR A 100 3.53 -3.77 0.72
C THR A 100 4.77 -3.64 -0.17
N ILE A 101 5.61 -2.66 0.10
CA ILE A 101 6.92 -2.51 -0.50
C ILE A 101 8.02 -2.75 0.53
N LEU A 102 9.16 -3.25 0.08
CA LEU A 102 10.39 -3.39 0.86
C LEU A 102 11.50 -2.58 0.22
N GLY A 103 12.31 -1.94 1.07
CA GLY A 103 13.51 -1.24 0.62
C GLY A 103 14.73 -2.18 0.55
N PRO A 104 15.86 -1.70 0.01
CA PRO A 104 17.10 -2.48 -0.08
C PRO A 104 17.58 -3.06 1.25
N GLU A 105 17.36 -2.33 2.35
CA GLU A 105 17.73 -2.75 3.71
C GLU A 105 16.89 -3.94 4.21
N ASP A 106 15.62 -4.02 3.79
CA ASP A 106 14.70 -5.06 4.19
C ASP A 106 14.89 -6.35 3.36
N ASN A 107 15.27 -6.18 2.08
CA ASN A 107 15.38 -7.24 1.08
C ASN A 107 16.53 -8.23 1.29
N ARG A 108 17.42 -8.00 2.26
CA ARG A 108 18.64 -8.79 2.43
C ARG A 108 18.43 -10.24 2.92
N LYS A 109 17.22 -10.60 3.37
CA LYS A 109 16.94 -11.94 3.90
C LYS A 109 16.46 -12.90 2.80
N ARG A 110 17.31 -13.85 2.40
CA ARG A 110 16.92 -14.99 1.54
C ARG A 110 15.68 -15.70 2.08
N GLY A 111 14.73 -16.02 1.20
CA GLY A 111 13.50 -16.75 1.55
C GLY A 111 12.47 -15.94 2.34
N PHE A 112 12.67 -14.63 2.52
CA PHE A 112 11.74 -13.76 3.23
C PHE A 112 10.34 -13.79 2.62
N SER A 113 10.23 -13.76 1.29
CA SER A 113 8.95 -13.66 0.57
C SER A 113 7.97 -14.80 0.84
N ASN A 114 8.46 -16.01 1.12
CA ASN A 114 7.62 -17.19 1.39
C ASN A 114 7.43 -17.48 2.88
N ASN A 115 8.03 -16.68 3.76
CA ASN A 115 7.88 -16.87 5.19
C ASN A 115 6.47 -16.52 5.67
N PRO A 116 5.99 -17.13 6.77
CA PRO A 116 4.76 -16.70 7.41
C PRO A 116 4.91 -15.31 8.01
N PHE A 117 3.78 -14.61 8.20
CA PHE A 117 3.74 -13.26 8.76
C PHE A 117 4.47 -13.13 10.10
N SER A 118 4.35 -14.13 10.99
CA SER A 118 5.03 -14.16 12.29
C SER A 118 6.55 -13.95 12.16
N ASN A 119 7.16 -14.56 11.16
CA ASN A 119 8.59 -14.42 10.88
C ASN A 119 8.90 -13.05 10.26
N LYS A 120 8.03 -12.57 9.36
CA LYS A 120 8.16 -11.29 8.67
C LYS A 120 8.05 -10.08 9.60
N LYS A 121 7.26 -10.21 10.68
CA LYS A 121 6.98 -9.16 11.67
C LYS A 121 8.24 -8.47 12.21
N SER A 122 9.31 -9.24 12.45
CA SER A 122 10.58 -8.69 12.96
C SER A 122 11.30 -7.78 11.97
N VAL A 123 11.17 -8.04 10.66
CA VAL A 123 11.73 -7.19 9.59
C VAL A 123 10.85 -5.97 9.41
N PHE A 124 9.54 -6.17 9.33
CA PHE A 124 8.58 -5.07 9.24
C PHE A 124 8.72 -4.05 10.38
N LYS A 125 9.00 -4.50 11.61
CA LYS A 125 9.23 -3.61 12.76
C LYS A 125 10.47 -2.71 12.61
N LYS A 126 11.48 -3.16 11.86
CA LYS A 126 12.76 -2.45 11.65
C LYS A 126 12.84 -1.70 10.32
N SER A 127 11.85 -1.90 9.45
CA SER A 127 11.78 -1.28 8.13
C SER A 127 11.81 0.24 8.21
N SER A 128 12.49 0.88 7.27
CA SER A 128 12.49 2.34 7.11
C SER A 128 11.15 2.88 6.61
N ILE A 129 10.41 2.07 5.84
CA ILE A 129 9.05 2.35 5.39
C ILE A 129 8.09 2.27 6.59
N LEU A 130 7.33 3.34 6.83
CA LEU A 130 6.42 3.51 7.97
C LEU A 130 5.26 2.50 7.93
N GLU A 131 4.72 2.28 6.74
CA GLU A 131 3.62 1.33 6.52
C GLU A 131 3.96 -0.09 7.02
N ASN A 132 5.20 -0.54 6.78
CA ASN A 132 5.67 -1.82 7.26
C ASN A 132 5.68 -1.89 8.80
N ARG A 133 6.09 -0.81 9.48
CA ARG A 133 6.10 -0.79 10.95
C ARG A 133 4.71 -0.98 11.53
N LYS A 134 3.68 -0.41 10.90
CA LYS A 134 2.28 -0.64 11.31
C LYS A 134 1.75 -2.01 10.92
N ILE A 135 2.18 -2.57 9.79
CA ILE A 135 1.91 -3.98 9.50
C ILE A 135 2.47 -4.88 10.62
N ALA A 136 3.62 -4.53 11.20
CA ALA A 136 4.18 -5.25 12.34
C ALA A 136 3.40 -5.11 13.65
N GLU A 137 2.41 -4.22 13.74
CA GLU A 137 1.56 -4.06 14.94
C GLU A 137 0.42 -5.08 14.98
N TYR A 138 -0.01 -5.62 13.83
CA TYR A 138 -1.05 -6.65 13.82
C TYR A 138 -0.57 -7.89 14.61
N PRO A 139 -1.39 -8.45 15.50
CA PRO A 139 -1.01 -9.63 16.28
C PRO A 139 -0.75 -10.84 15.38
N GLU A 140 -1.61 -11.01 14.38
CA GLU A 140 -1.61 -12.08 13.39
C GLU A 140 -2.06 -11.55 12.03
N TRP A 141 -1.85 -12.34 10.97
CA TRP A 141 -2.33 -12.00 9.64
C TRP A 141 -3.41 -12.98 9.19
N ASN A 142 -4.64 -12.49 9.13
CA ASN A 142 -5.84 -13.22 8.77
C ASN A 142 -6.72 -12.35 7.87
N LYS A 143 -7.80 -12.93 7.33
CA LYS A 143 -8.72 -12.22 6.41
C LYS A 143 -9.25 -10.91 7.02
N LYS A 144 -9.62 -10.92 8.30
CA LYS A 144 -10.16 -9.72 8.99
C LYS A 144 -9.15 -8.58 9.01
N ASN A 145 -7.88 -8.87 9.33
CA ASN A 145 -6.82 -7.87 9.39
C ASN A 145 -6.42 -7.36 7.99
N LEU A 146 -6.38 -8.24 6.98
CA LEU A 146 -6.19 -7.85 5.59
C LEU A 146 -7.28 -6.89 5.11
N GLU A 147 -8.55 -7.24 5.34
CA GLU A 147 -9.68 -6.40 4.92
C GLU A 147 -9.73 -5.07 5.68
N LYS A 148 -9.36 -5.08 6.97
CA LYS A 148 -9.19 -3.85 7.77
C LYS A 148 -8.12 -2.96 7.13
N ARG A 149 -6.94 -3.51 6.85
CA ARG A 149 -5.85 -2.77 6.21
C ARG A 149 -6.25 -2.23 4.84
N ARG A 150 -6.95 -3.01 4.01
CA ARG A 150 -7.48 -2.56 2.72
C ARG A 150 -8.37 -1.32 2.87
N ARG A 151 -9.27 -1.31 3.85
CA ARG A 151 -10.13 -0.13 4.12
C ARG A 151 -9.31 1.08 4.58
N GLU A 152 -8.30 0.87 5.42
CA GLU A 152 -7.38 1.93 5.88
C GLU A 152 -6.59 2.52 4.71
N LEU A 153 -6.02 1.68 3.85
CA LEU A 153 -5.33 2.11 2.64
C LEU A 153 -6.23 2.92 1.70
N VAL A 154 -7.46 2.48 1.46
CA VAL A 154 -8.42 3.23 0.63
C VAL A 154 -8.73 4.59 1.26
N LYS A 155 -8.98 4.63 2.56
CA LYS A 155 -9.22 5.88 3.30
C LYS A 155 -8.04 6.83 3.18
N TYR A 156 -6.81 6.34 3.29
CA TYR A 156 -5.61 7.16 3.13
C TYR A 156 -5.41 7.62 1.70
N ALA A 157 -5.61 6.74 0.73
CA ALA A 157 -5.50 7.07 -0.68
C ALA A 157 -6.46 8.21 -1.06
N LEU A 158 -7.70 8.20 -0.57
CA LEU A 158 -8.66 9.27 -0.82
C LEU A 158 -8.23 10.63 -0.25
N LYS A 159 -7.43 10.66 0.83
CA LYS A 159 -6.87 11.92 1.35
C LYS A 159 -5.66 12.39 0.55
N VAL A 160 -4.86 11.45 0.03
CA VAL A 160 -3.58 11.73 -0.64
C VAL A 160 -3.77 12.08 -2.12
N PHE A 161 -4.73 11.43 -2.78
CA PHE A 161 -4.97 11.55 -4.22
C PHE A 161 -6.22 12.40 -4.55
N SER A 162 -6.87 13.01 -3.57
CA SER A 162 -7.98 13.95 -3.83
C SER A 162 -7.50 15.21 -4.53
N ILE A 163 -8.40 15.79 -5.34
CA ILE A 163 -8.13 16.89 -6.29
C ILE A 163 -8.87 18.15 -5.89
#